data_AF-A0A5A7X2B1-F1
#
_entry.id   AF-A0A5A7X2B1-F1
#
_cell.length_a   1.000
_cell.length_b   1.000
_cell.length_c   1.000
_cell.angle_alpha   90.00
_cell.angle_beta   90.00
_cell.angle_gamma   90.00
#
_symmetry.space_group_name_H-M   'P 1'
#
loop_
_entity.id
_entity.type
_entity.pdbx_description
1 polymer ?
#
loop_
_entity_poly.entity_id
_entity_poly.type
_entity_poly.pdbx_seq_one_letter_code
_entity_poly.pdbx_strand_id
1 'polypeptide(L)'
;MRFVAALLMWVLTTAALAVAVPAAWAQHNVVDEAGYATLATSAGKDPAVQSAMAAELTSQLVKLAANSGYDVQPGLLSGAATSYTRSAAFPGQFAQANRIVHRWLFTDGVQNSDASGRWQIDLSPMLADSSFQDTLKDFGIRPPSTLVVPLTENVSDTLRPGQLRQVARWGPWASVGAMVLTGVLALLTLAVARSRGKALGALGVSALIVGAAGWAGIEVAQRYVDRALNQTTGDIRDVAQAMVGHAEGSLHQWLNLTLAAGGALVLFGVVVSMLGGLLRRGH
;
A
#
# COMPACT_ATOMS: atom_id res chain seq x y z
N MET A 1 -28.98 13.34 30.57
CA MET A 1 -27.60 12.80 30.72
C MET A 1 -27.32 11.61 29.80
N ARG A 2 -28.08 10.50 29.87
CA ARG A 2 -27.79 9.27 29.08
C ARG A 2 -27.83 9.44 27.54
N PHE A 3 -28.67 10.32 27.02
CA PHE A 3 -28.69 10.65 25.57
C PHE A 3 -27.41 11.36 25.12
N VAL A 4 -26.98 12.38 25.86
CA VAL A 4 -25.74 13.13 25.56
C VAL A 4 -24.52 12.20 25.62
N ALA A 5 -24.48 11.29 26.62
CA ALA A 5 -23.43 10.28 26.69
C ALA A 5 -23.44 9.32 25.50
N ALA A 6 -24.62 8.84 25.06
CA ALA A 6 -24.72 7.98 23.88
C ALA A 6 -24.31 8.71 22.60
N LEU A 7 -24.69 9.97 22.44
CA LEU A 7 -24.29 10.81 21.32
C LEU A 7 -22.77 11.03 21.30
N LEU A 8 -22.17 11.37 22.45
CA LEU A 8 -20.74 11.55 22.59
C LEU A 8 -19.96 10.27 22.23
N MET A 9 -20.39 9.11 22.76
CA MET A 9 -19.79 7.81 22.43
C MET A 9 -19.90 7.51 20.93
N TRP A 10 -21.05 7.81 20.31
CA TRP A 10 -21.25 7.63 18.89
C TRP A 10 -20.32 8.52 18.04
N VAL A 11 -20.17 9.80 18.39
CA VAL A 11 -19.23 10.71 17.71
C VAL A 11 -17.79 10.22 17.85
N LEU A 12 -17.37 9.84 19.06
CA LEU A 12 -16.02 9.30 19.30
C LEU A 12 -15.79 8.00 18.53
N THR A 13 -16.79 7.12 18.46
CA THR A 13 -16.71 5.89 17.66
C THR A 13 -16.53 6.21 16.17
N THR A 14 -17.28 7.20 15.67
CA THR A 14 -17.19 7.64 14.26
C THR A 14 -15.81 8.22 13.95
N ALA A 15 -15.28 9.07 14.83
CA ALA A 15 -13.94 9.62 14.71
C ALA A 15 -12.85 8.54 14.78
N ALA A 16 -12.98 7.59 15.71
CA ALA A 16 -12.04 6.48 15.83
C ALA A 16 -12.07 5.59 14.58
N LEU A 17 -13.26 5.31 14.03
CA LEU A 17 -13.41 4.56 12.78
C LEU A 17 -12.78 5.28 11.58
N ALA A 18 -12.93 6.61 11.50
CA ALA A 18 -12.32 7.44 10.46
C ALA A 18 -10.79 7.37 10.44
N VAL A 19 -10.16 7.10 11.59
CA VAL A 19 -8.71 6.90 11.71
C VAL A 19 -8.34 5.43 11.52
N ALA A 20 -9.11 4.52 12.10
CA ALA A 20 -8.80 3.10 12.11
C ALA A 20 -8.82 2.48 10.71
N VAL A 21 -9.76 2.88 9.84
CA VAL A 21 -9.86 2.32 8.48
C VAL A 21 -8.62 2.67 7.63
N PRO A 22 -8.23 3.96 7.46
CA PRO A 22 -7.01 4.30 6.74
C PRO A 22 -5.74 3.77 7.41
N ALA A 23 -5.67 3.75 8.75
CA ALA A 23 -4.51 3.23 9.47
C ALA A 23 -4.34 1.72 9.28
N ALA A 24 -5.43 0.95 9.28
CA ALA A 24 -5.42 -0.48 8.99
C ALA A 24 -5.02 -0.74 7.54
N TRP A 25 -5.58 0.03 6.59
CA TRP A 25 -5.20 -0.08 5.19
C TRP A 25 -3.72 0.23 4.96
N ALA A 26 -3.20 1.32 5.51
CA ALA A 26 -1.80 1.72 5.35
C ALA A 26 -0.86 0.71 6.01
N GLN A 27 -1.21 0.24 7.20
CA GLN A 27 -0.45 -0.82 7.86
C GLN A 27 -0.38 -2.09 7.00
N HIS A 28 -1.49 -2.48 6.36
CA HIS A 28 -1.58 -3.70 5.57
C HIS A 28 -0.97 -3.58 4.17
N ASN A 29 -1.11 -2.44 3.48
CA ASN A 29 -0.73 -2.31 2.07
C ASN A 29 0.56 -1.52 1.84
N VAL A 30 1.02 -0.75 2.83
CA VAL A 30 2.20 0.13 2.71
C VAL A 30 3.30 -0.29 3.67
N VAL A 31 2.96 -0.52 4.95
CA VAL A 31 3.96 -0.85 5.97
C VAL A 31 4.33 -2.33 5.95
N ASP A 32 3.34 -3.22 5.81
CA ASP A 32 3.59 -4.65 5.68
C ASP A 32 4.21 -4.99 4.31
N GLU A 33 5.34 -5.72 4.34
CA GLU A 33 6.12 -6.03 3.13
C GLU A 33 5.33 -6.94 2.16
N ALA A 34 4.55 -7.89 2.67
CA ALA A 34 3.81 -8.83 1.83
C ALA A 34 2.61 -8.13 1.15
N GLY A 35 1.89 -7.28 1.88
CA GLY A 35 0.83 -6.47 1.32
C GLY A 35 1.35 -5.42 0.32
N TYR A 36 2.47 -4.76 0.62
CA TYR A 36 3.13 -3.85 -0.33
C TYR A 36 3.59 -4.58 -1.60
N ALA A 37 4.15 -5.78 -1.48
CA ALA A 37 4.52 -6.59 -2.64
C ALA A 37 3.29 -7.02 -3.47
N THR A 38 2.15 -7.26 -2.84
CA THR A 38 0.88 -7.56 -3.55
C THR A 38 0.37 -6.34 -4.32
N LEU A 39 0.49 -5.15 -3.72
CA LEU A 39 0.21 -3.89 -4.39
C LEU A 39 1.14 -3.68 -5.59
N ALA A 40 2.45 -3.85 -5.39
CA ALA A 40 3.45 -3.73 -6.45
C ALA A 40 3.24 -4.75 -7.57
N THR A 41 2.86 -5.99 -7.24
CA THR A 41 2.50 -7.01 -8.24
C THR A 41 1.30 -6.57 -9.08
N SER A 42 0.32 -5.93 -8.45
CA SER A 42 -0.85 -5.41 -9.17
C SER A 42 -0.47 -4.26 -10.10
N ALA A 43 0.39 -3.35 -9.63
CA ALA A 43 0.92 -2.27 -10.45
C ALA A 43 1.83 -2.76 -11.59
N GLY A 44 2.61 -3.82 -11.40
CA GLY A 44 3.43 -4.43 -12.46
C GLY A 44 2.60 -5.02 -13.61
N LYS A 45 1.28 -5.21 -13.43
CA LYS A 45 0.34 -5.60 -14.50
C LYS A 45 -0.19 -4.41 -15.29
N ASP A 46 0.02 -3.19 -14.82
CA ASP A 46 -0.42 -1.97 -15.51
C ASP A 46 0.45 -1.72 -16.76
N PRO A 47 -0.16 -1.60 -17.96
CA PRO A 47 0.57 -1.27 -19.18
C PRO A 47 1.41 0.01 -19.07
N ALA A 48 0.99 1.00 -18.28
CA ALA A 48 1.76 2.22 -18.07
C ALA A 48 3.07 1.94 -17.32
N VAL A 49 3.03 1.13 -16.26
CA VAL A 49 4.24 0.69 -15.53
C VAL A 49 5.15 -0.12 -16.43
N GLN A 50 4.59 -1.05 -17.21
CA GLN A 50 5.36 -1.88 -18.12
C GLN A 50 6.07 -1.05 -19.20
N SER A 51 5.40 -0.02 -19.73
CA SER A 51 5.97 0.89 -20.73
C SER A 51 7.05 1.78 -20.13
N ALA A 52 6.79 2.40 -18.98
CA ALA A 52 7.75 3.25 -18.30
C ALA A 52 8.99 2.46 -17.87
N MET A 53 8.81 1.25 -17.33
CA MET A 53 9.95 0.39 -16.99
C MET A 53 10.70 -0.11 -18.22
N ALA A 54 10.04 -0.37 -19.35
CA ALA A 54 10.74 -0.73 -20.58
C ALA A 54 11.62 0.43 -21.07
N ALA A 55 11.12 1.66 -21.01
CA ALA A 55 11.87 2.86 -21.38
C ALA A 55 13.09 3.06 -20.47
N GLU A 56 12.91 2.96 -19.14
CA GLU A 56 14.00 3.10 -18.17
C GLU A 56 15.06 1.99 -18.35
N LEU A 57 14.64 0.73 -18.49
CA LEU A 57 15.56 -0.39 -18.76
C LEU A 57 16.32 -0.18 -20.07
N THR A 58 15.66 0.30 -21.12
CA THR A 58 16.31 0.64 -22.40
C THR A 58 17.38 1.71 -22.20
N SER A 59 17.05 2.79 -21.49
CA SER A 59 17.96 3.90 -21.18
C SER A 59 19.21 3.41 -20.43
N GLN A 60 19.02 2.56 -19.41
CA GLN A 60 20.13 1.99 -18.64
C GLN A 60 20.99 1.03 -19.48
N LEU A 61 20.37 0.18 -20.30
CA LEU A 61 21.10 -0.75 -21.17
C LEU A 61 21.92 -0.01 -22.24
N VAL A 62 21.37 1.05 -22.85
CA VAL A 62 22.09 1.89 -23.82
C VAL A 62 23.30 2.56 -23.16
N LYS A 63 23.14 3.12 -21.96
CA LYS A 63 24.25 3.72 -21.19
C LYS A 63 25.33 2.67 -20.89
N LEU A 64 24.94 1.46 -20.48
CA LEU A 64 25.87 0.39 -20.16
C LEU A 64 26.63 -0.09 -21.40
N ALA A 65 25.95 -0.27 -22.54
CA ALA A 65 26.57 -0.66 -23.81
C ALA A 65 27.60 0.37 -24.28
N ALA A 66 27.24 1.65 -24.25
CA ALA A 66 28.13 2.76 -24.59
C ALA A 66 29.39 2.80 -23.72
N ASN A 67 29.24 2.63 -22.39
CA ASN A 67 30.36 2.59 -21.45
C ASN A 67 31.27 1.36 -21.64
N SER A 68 30.73 0.27 -22.19
CA SER A 68 31.44 -0.99 -22.40
C SER A 68 32.04 -1.13 -23.81
N GLY A 69 31.87 -0.12 -24.66
CA GLY A 69 32.39 -0.11 -26.04
C GLY A 69 31.62 -1.02 -27.01
N TYR A 70 30.42 -1.50 -26.64
CA TYR A 70 29.57 -2.28 -27.52
C TYR A 70 28.62 -1.37 -28.31
N ASP A 71 28.63 -1.48 -29.65
CA ASP A 71 27.67 -0.80 -30.51
C ASP A 71 26.44 -1.70 -30.71
N VAL A 72 25.48 -1.58 -29.78
CA VAL A 72 24.21 -2.30 -29.85
C VAL A 72 23.13 -1.35 -30.32
N GLN A 73 22.37 -1.76 -31.34
CA GLN A 73 21.26 -0.97 -31.87
C GLN A 73 20.23 -0.69 -30.77
N PRO A 74 19.89 0.58 -30.48
CA PRO A 74 18.93 0.94 -29.43
C PRO A 74 17.56 0.28 -29.59
N GLY A 75 17.13 0.04 -30.84
CA GLY A 75 15.86 -0.65 -31.14
C GLY A 75 15.82 -2.11 -30.65
N LEU A 76 16.97 -2.81 -30.67
CA LEU A 76 17.05 -4.18 -30.16
C LEU A 76 16.93 -4.21 -28.64
N LEU A 77 17.61 -3.28 -27.95
CA LEU A 77 17.53 -3.14 -26.50
C LEU A 77 16.12 -2.77 -26.04
N SER A 78 15.46 -1.87 -26.77
CA SER A 78 14.06 -1.49 -26.52
C SER A 78 13.08 -2.65 -26.73
N GLY A 79 13.26 -3.42 -27.81
CA GLY A 79 12.46 -4.61 -28.07
C GLY A 79 12.61 -5.66 -26.97
N ALA A 80 13.84 -5.91 -26.50
CA ALA A 80 14.11 -6.83 -25.40
C ALA A 80 13.48 -6.36 -24.08
N ALA A 81 13.66 -5.07 -23.74
CA ALA A 81 13.07 -4.49 -22.53
C ALA A 81 11.53 -4.56 -22.55
N THR A 82 10.91 -4.25 -23.70
CA THR A 82 9.45 -4.33 -23.87
C THR A 82 8.93 -5.76 -23.79
N SER A 83 9.65 -6.72 -24.38
CA SER A 83 9.30 -8.15 -24.30
C SER A 83 9.34 -8.63 -22.86
N TYR A 84 10.38 -8.23 -22.11
CA TYR A 84 10.54 -8.54 -20.70
C TYR A 84 9.41 -7.94 -19.86
N THR A 85 9.13 -6.63 -19.96
CA THR A 85 8.11 -6.00 -19.10
C THR A 85 6.69 -6.45 -19.40
N ARG A 86 6.41 -6.95 -20.60
CA ARG A 86 5.13 -7.56 -20.97
C ARG A 86 5.04 -9.06 -20.64
N SER A 87 6.11 -9.65 -20.15
CA SER A 87 6.14 -11.08 -19.79
C SER A 87 5.27 -11.36 -18.55
N ALA A 88 4.86 -12.62 -18.39
CA ALA A 88 4.13 -13.07 -17.20
C ALA A 88 4.99 -13.03 -15.92
N ALA A 89 6.32 -13.04 -16.05
CA ALA A 89 7.25 -13.00 -14.92
C ALA A 89 7.40 -11.59 -14.34
N PHE A 90 7.29 -10.56 -15.18
CA PHE A 90 7.59 -9.18 -14.80
C PHE A 90 6.84 -8.67 -13.55
N PRO A 91 5.53 -8.88 -13.38
CA PRO A 91 4.83 -8.35 -12.20
C PRO A 91 5.38 -8.88 -10.86
N GLY A 92 5.72 -10.16 -10.81
CA GLY A 92 6.33 -10.78 -9.61
C GLY A 92 7.76 -10.27 -9.38
N GLN A 93 8.53 -10.14 -10.46
CA GLN A 93 9.89 -9.62 -10.43
C GLN A 93 9.97 -8.15 -10.02
N PHE A 94 9.03 -7.34 -10.50
CA PHE A 94 8.83 -5.95 -10.09
C PHE A 94 8.50 -5.86 -8.60
N ALA A 95 7.62 -6.73 -8.09
CA ALA A 95 7.33 -6.79 -6.66
C ALA A 95 8.55 -7.18 -5.82
N GLN A 96 9.38 -8.11 -6.29
CA GLN A 96 10.63 -8.46 -5.60
C GLN A 96 11.62 -7.29 -5.56
N ALA A 97 11.78 -6.55 -6.66
CA ALA A 97 12.60 -5.34 -6.65
C ALA A 97 12.07 -4.29 -5.65
N ASN A 98 10.75 -4.12 -5.58
CA ASN A 98 10.10 -3.22 -4.63
C ASN A 98 10.26 -3.68 -3.17
N ARG A 99 10.28 -4.99 -2.89
CA ARG A 99 10.56 -5.51 -1.53
C ARG A 99 11.95 -5.12 -1.03
N ILE A 100 12.94 -5.08 -1.92
CA ILE A 100 14.29 -4.67 -1.56
C ILE A 100 14.30 -3.21 -1.12
N VAL A 101 13.67 -2.33 -1.91
CA VAL A 101 13.53 -0.90 -1.58
C VAL A 101 12.72 -0.71 -0.30
N HIS A 102 11.63 -1.48 -0.13
CA HIS A 102 10.80 -1.46 1.07
C HIS A 102 11.63 -1.84 2.31
N ARG A 103 12.32 -2.97 2.28
CA ARG A 103 13.15 -3.42 3.40
C ARG A 103 14.27 -2.44 3.71
N TRP A 104 14.88 -1.85 2.69
CA TRP A 104 15.87 -0.79 2.85
C TRP A 104 15.31 0.43 3.59
N LEU A 105 14.07 0.83 3.30
CA LEU A 105 13.44 2.01 3.91
C LEU A 105 12.88 1.74 5.31
N PHE A 106 12.34 0.53 5.55
CA PHE A 106 11.62 0.16 6.77
C PHE A 106 12.47 -0.60 7.80
N THR A 107 13.67 -1.04 7.45
CA THR A 107 14.55 -1.80 8.36
C THR A 107 15.98 -1.24 8.42
N ASP A 108 16.73 -1.65 9.43
CA ASP A 108 18.17 -1.40 9.53
C ASP A 108 19.00 -2.48 8.82
N GLY A 109 18.36 -3.42 8.12
CA GLY A 109 19.04 -4.58 7.51
C GLY A 109 20.05 -4.23 6.42
N VAL A 110 20.06 -2.99 5.95
CA VAL A 110 20.99 -2.48 4.93
C VAL A 110 22.14 -1.67 5.55
N GLN A 111 22.34 -1.78 6.87
CA GLN A 111 23.51 -1.23 7.57
C GLN A 111 24.85 -1.91 7.19
N ASN A 112 24.92 -2.62 6.07
CA ASN A 112 26.17 -3.17 5.54
C ASN A 112 26.83 -2.11 4.66
N SER A 113 27.50 -1.16 5.30
CA SER A 113 28.42 -0.28 4.60
C SER A 113 29.65 -1.08 4.15
N ASP A 114 30.14 -0.84 2.94
CA ASP A 114 31.45 -1.35 2.54
C ASP A 114 32.56 -0.70 3.38
N ALA A 115 33.81 -1.13 3.20
CA ALA A 115 34.96 -0.56 3.93
C ALA A 115 35.13 0.97 3.72
N SER A 116 34.49 1.54 2.69
CA SER A 116 34.44 2.98 2.39
C SER A 116 33.18 3.69 2.90
N GLY A 117 32.31 3.01 3.64
CA GLY A 117 31.10 3.59 4.21
C GLY A 117 29.88 3.58 3.27
N ARG A 118 29.99 3.06 2.04
CA ARG A 118 28.90 3.08 1.05
C ARG A 118 27.89 1.98 1.34
N TRP A 119 26.60 2.32 1.29
CA TRP A 119 25.52 1.37 1.48
C TRP A 119 25.54 0.27 0.42
N GLN A 120 25.26 -0.97 0.80
CA GLN A 120 25.24 -2.10 -0.11
C GLN A 120 23.86 -2.76 -0.15
N ILE A 121 23.33 -3.01 -1.34
CA ILE A 121 22.07 -3.74 -1.53
C ILE A 121 22.39 -5.21 -1.85
N ASP A 122 21.83 -6.12 -1.06
CA ASP A 122 21.87 -7.56 -1.34
C ASP A 122 20.74 -7.95 -2.30
N LEU A 123 21.11 -8.32 -3.52
CA LEU A 123 20.21 -8.81 -4.57
C LEU A 123 20.12 -10.34 -4.57
N SER A 124 20.86 -11.04 -3.72
CA SER A 124 20.83 -12.52 -3.64
C SER A 124 19.42 -13.08 -3.44
N PRO A 125 18.54 -12.48 -2.59
CA PRO A 125 17.16 -12.95 -2.45
C PRO A 125 16.33 -12.84 -3.74
N MET A 126 16.61 -11.82 -4.56
CA MET A 126 15.94 -11.64 -5.86
C MET A 126 16.43 -12.66 -6.88
N LEU A 127 17.73 -12.97 -6.89
CA LEU A 127 18.31 -14.02 -7.74
C LEU A 127 17.91 -15.44 -7.31
N ALA A 128 17.57 -15.62 -6.03
CA ALA A 128 17.06 -16.89 -5.51
C ALA A 128 15.58 -17.14 -5.85
N ASP A 129 14.85 -16.14 -6.32
CA ASP A 129 13.45 -16.28 -6.71
C ASP A 129 13.31 -17.12 -7.99
N SER A 130 12.40 -18.09 -7.99
CA SER A 130 12.20 -19.01 -9.11
C SER A 130 11.85 -18.30 -10.41
N SER A 131 11.08 -17.21 -10.37
CA SER A 131 10.73 -16.45 -11.57
C SER A 131 11.97 -15.80 -12.21
N PHE A 132 12.91 -15.30 -11.41
CA PHE A 132 14.20 -14.79 -11.90
C PHE A 132 15.10 -15.91 -12.40
N GLN A 133 15.15 -17.05 -11.70
CA GLN A 133 15.93 -18.21 -12.15
C GLN A 133 15.45 -18.75 -13.49
N ASP A 134 14.14 -18.89 -13.67
CA ASP A 134 13.54 -19.35 -14.93
C ASP A 134 13.84 -18.36 -16.06
N THR A 135 13.66 -17.05 -15.80
CA THR A 135 13.98 -16.01 -16.79
C THR A 135 15.45 -16.05 -17.18
N LEU A 136 16.38 -16.10 -16.21
CA LEU A 136 17.82 -16.14 -16.49
C LEU A 136 18.22 -17.42 -17.24
N LYS A 137 17.58 -18.55 -16.91
CA LYS A 137 17.79 -19.83 -17.58
C LYS A 137 17.38 -19.77 -19.05
N ASP A 138 16.28 -19.10 -19.38
CA ASP A 138 15.84 -18.89 -20.76
C ASP A 138 16.86 -18.09 -21.57
N PHE A 139 17.61 -17.19 -20.92
CA PHE A 139 18.74 -16.46 -21.52
C PHE A 139 20.09 -17.19 -21.41
N GLY A 140 20.13 -18.41 -20.86
CA GLY A 140 21.36 -19.17 -20.68
C GLY A 140 22.31 -18.61 -19.61
N ILE A 141 21.83 -17.74 -18.72
CA ILE A 141 22.61 -17.07 -17.67
C ILE A 141 22.48 -17.86 -16.37
N ARG A 142 23.60 -18.20 -15.73
CA ARG A 142 23.60 -18.75 -14.37
C ARG A 142 23.76 -17.61 -13.36
N PRO A 143 22.75 -17.32 -12.52
CA PRO A 143 22.89 -16.30 -11.49
C PRO A 143 23.99 -16.68 -10.49
N PRO A 144 24.79 -15.72 -10.01
CA PRO A 144 25.67 -15.95 -8.87
C PRO A 144 24.83 -16.22 -7.61
N SER A 145 25.36 -17.06 -6.70
CA SER A 145 24.69 -17.38 -5.42
C SER A 145 24.64 -16.20 -4.45
N THR A 146 25.51 -15.21 -4.66
CA THR A 146 25.57 -13.98 -3.88
C THR A 146 25.81 -12.79 -4.81
N LEU A 147 24.98 -11.76 -4.72
CA LEU A 147 25.19 -10.51 -5.47
C LEU A 147 24.89 -9.31 -4.57
N VAL A 148 25.93 -8.55 -4.26
CA VAL A 148 25.83 -7.34 -3.44
C VAL A 148 26.30 -6.16 -4.28
N VAL A 149 25.44 -5.15 -4.44
CA VAL A 149 25.71 -3.96 -5.27
C VAL A 149 25.86 -2.74 -4.37
N PRO A 150 26.99 -2.01 -4.43
CA PRO A 150 27.15 -0.77 -3.70
C PRO A 150 26.26 0.31 -4.32
N LEU A 151 25.50 1.01 -3.48
CA LEU A 151 24.82 2.24 -3.84
C LEU A 151 25.89 3.33 -4.01
N THR A 152 25.96 3.92 -5.19
CA THR A 152 26.83 5.08 -5.45
C THR A 152 26.43 6.27 -4.57
N GLU A 153 27.36 7.20 -4.31
CA GLU A 153 27.18 8.40 -3.46
C GLU A 153 26.00 9.32 -3.87
N ASN A 154 25.39 9.11 -5.04
CA ASN A 154 24.27 9.90 -5.57
C ASN A 154 22.86 9.42 -5.16
N VAL A 155 22.72 8.64 -4.09
CA VAL A 155 21.38 8.46 -3.49
C VAL A 155 21.00 9.81 -2.89
N SER A 156 19.94 10.42 -3.41
CA SER A 156 19.46 11.73 -2.98
C SER A 156 19.37 11.80 -1.45
N ASP A 157 19.88 12.89 -0.86
CA ASP A 157 19.96 13.13 0.60
C ASP A 157 18.65 12.89 1.36
N THR A 158 17.53 12.89 0.64
CA THR A 158 16.15 12.72 1.10
C THR A 158 15.75 11.28 1.45
N LEU A 159 16.38 10.26 0.86
CA LEU A 159 16.06 8.85 1.13
C LEU A 159 17.22 8.20 1.87
N ARG A 160 16.97 7.77 3.11
CA ARG A 160 17.97 7.13 3.97
C ARG A 160 17.52 5.72 4.37
N PRO A 161 18.46 4.76 4.51
CA PRO A 161 18.12 3.45 5.05
C PRO A 161 17.46 3.58 6.42
N GLY A 162 16.42 2.79 6.66
CA GLY A 162 15.71 2.76 7.94
C GLY A 162 14.94 4.04 8.31
N GLN A 163 14.73 4.98 7.38
CA GLN A 163 13.98 6.21 7.62
C GLN A 163 12.56 5.97 8.14
N LEU A 164 11.90 4.89 7.67
CA LEU A 164 10.56 4.51 8.10
C LEU A 164 10.55 3.39 9.15
N ARG A 165 11.70 3.09 9.77
CA ARG A 165 11.80 2.05 10.80
C ARG A 165 10.87 2.29 11.99
N GLN A 166 10.72 3.54 12.42
CA GLN A 166 9.80 3.86 13.51
C GLN A 166 8.35 3.53 13.13
N VAL A 167 7.98 3.74 11.86
CA VAL A 167 6.68 3.38 11.32
C VAL A 167 6.52 1.86 11.27
N ALA A 168 7.52 1.11 10.80
CA ALA A 168 7.49 -0.37 10.85
C ALA A 168 7.34 -0.91 12.29
N ARG A 169 8.05 -0.30 13.25
CA ARG A 169 8.05 -0.75 14.64
C ARG A 169 6.74 -0.46 15.37
N TRP A 170 6.18 0.72 15.19
CA TRP A 170 5.00 1.18 15.94
C TRP A 170 3.69 1.08 15.15
N GLY A 171 3.76 1.08 13.83
CA GLY A 171 2.61 0.98 12.93
C GLY A 171 1.65 -0.17 13.26
N PRO A 172 2.13 -1.42 13.44
CA PRO A 172 1.26 -2.53 13.80
C PRO A 172 0.50 -2.25 15.11
N TRP A 173 1.19 -1.75 16.13
CA TRP A 173 0.60 -1.48 17.44
C TRP A 173 -0.37 -0.29 17.40
N ALA A 174 -0.04 0.77 16.67
CA ALA A 174 -0.90 1.92 16.49
C ALA A 174 -2.18 1.54 15.74
N SER A 175 -2.06 0.74 14.68
CA SER A 175 -3.18 0.24 13.89
C SER A 175 -4.10 -0.68 14.70
N VAL A 176 -3.52 -1.66 15.41
CA VAL A 176 -4.27 -2.54 16.32
C VAL A 176 -4.92 -1.74 17.44
N GLY A 177 -4.21 -0.78 18.03
CA GLY A 177 -4.75 0.11 19.06
C GLY A 177 -5.95 0.91 18.58
N ALA A 178 -5.89 1.47 17.36
CA ALA A 178 -7.00 2.20 16.75
C ALA A 178 -8.22 1.30 16.49
N MET A 179 -8.00 0.07 16.00
CA MET A 179 -9.08 -0.91 15.78
C MET A 179 -9.73 -1.33 17.11
N VAL A 180 -8.92 -1.67 18.12
CA VAL A 180 -9.42 -2.06 19.46
C VAL A 180 -10.19 -0.91 20.09
N LEU A 181 -9.65 0.31 20.05
CA LEU A 181 -10.33 1.50 20.59
C LEU A 181 -11.67 1.74 19.89
N THR A 182 -11.72 1.62 18.57
CA THR A 182 -12.97 1.74 17.80
C THR A 182 -13.99 0.69 18.23
N GLY A 183 -13.57 -0.57 18.39
CA GLY A 183 -14.42 -1.65 18.88
C GLY A 183 -14.95 -1.40 20.29
N VAL A 184 -14.09 -0.96 21.21
CA VAL A 184 -14.48 -0.60 22.58
C VAL A 184 -15.50 0.55 22.59
N LEU A 185 -15.26 1.62 21.82
CA LEU A 185 -16.18 2.75 21.71
C LEU A 185 -17.54 2.34 21.10
N ALA A 186 -17.53 1.45 20.12
CA ALA A 186 -18.75 0.89 19.54
C ALA A 186 -19.55 0.09 20.59
N LEU A 187 -18.88 -0.75 21.38
CA LEU A 187 -19.51 -1.51 22.47
C LEU A 187 -20.06 -0.58 23.56
N LEU A 188 -19.32 0.45 23.94
CA LEU A 188 -19.78 1.47 24.89
C LEU A 188 -21.00 2.24 24.35
N THR A 189 -21.01 2.57 23.06
CA THR A 189 -22.18 3.18 22.39
C THR A 189 -23.41 2.28 22.52
N LEU A 190 -23.27 0.97 22.30
CA LEU A 190 -24.35 -0.01 22.47
C LEU A 190 -24.80 -0.15 23.93
N ALA A 191 -23.87 -0.12 24.89
CA ALA A 191 -24.15 -0.28 26.32
C ALA A 191 -24.93 0.92 26.90
N VAL A 192 -24.57 2.14 26.51
CA VAL A 192 -25.23 3.37 27.01
C VAL A 192 -26.58 3.59 26.33
N ALA A 193 -26.77 3.10 25.11
CA ALA A 193 -28.00 3.29 24.35
C ALA A 193 -29.24 2.73 25.05
N ARG A 194 -30.38 3.39 24.85
CA ARG A 194 -31.68 2.92 25.38
C ARG A 194 -32.30 1.81 24.52
N SER A 195 -31.94 1.75 23.24
CA SER A 195 -32.44 0.77 22.27
C SER A 195 -31.29 0.25 21.41
N ARG A 196 -30.98 -1.04 21.54
CA ARG A 196 -29.86 -1.68 20.83
C ARG A 196 -29.99 -1.59 19.31
N GLY A 197 -31.20 -1.75 18.76
CA GLY A 197 -31.46 -1.62 17.33
C GLY A 197 -31.12 -0.23 16.76
N LYS A 198 -31.54 0.85 17.42
CA LYS A 198 -31.19 2.22 16.98
C LYS A 198 -29.70 2.51 17.08
N ALA A 199 -29.02 1.94 18.09
CA ALA A 199 -27.58 2.12 18.25
C ALA A 199 -26.77 1.35 17.18
N LEU A 200 -27.19 0.13 16.83
CA LEU A 200 -26.65 -0.59 15.68
C LEU A 200 -26.84 0.22 14.39
N GLY A 201 -28.06 0.75 14.18
CA GLY A 201 -28.34 1.63 13.04
C GLY A 201 -27.43 2.86 13.02
N ALA A 202 -27.21 3.51 14.16
CA ALA A 202 -26.33 4.67 14.27
C ALA A 202 -24.86 4.32 13.98
N LEU A 203 -24.34 3.19 14.46
CA LEU A 203 -23.01 2.71 14.10
C LEU A 203 -22.88 2.40 12.61
N GLY A 204 -23.95 1.87 12.00
CA GLY A 204 -24.00 1.68 10.55
C GLY A 204 -23.90 3.01 9.79
N VAL A 205 -24.59 4.06 10.28
CA VAL A 205 -24.46 5.42 9.76
C VAL A 205 -23.04 5.96 9.94
N SER A 206 -22.35 5.68 11.05
CA SER A 206 -20.93 6.05 11.21
C SER A 206 -20.06 5.45 10.11
N ALA A 207 -20.22 4.16 9.81
CA ALA A 207 -19.48 3.50 8.74
C ALA A 207 -19.81 4.07 7.36
N LEU A 208 -21.09 4.42 7.12
CA LEU A 208 -21.50 5.10 5.88
C LEU A 208 -20.85 6.49 5.75
N ILE A 209 -20.86 7.29 6.82
CA ILE A 209 -20.20 8.61 6.85
C ILE A 209 -18.71 8.47 6.59
N VAL A 210 -18.03 7.55 7.28
CA VAL A 210 -16.59 7.34 7.13
C VAL A 210 -16.24 6.85 5.73
N GLY A 211 -17.00 5.92 5.17
CA GLY A 211 -16.79 5.43 3.81
C GLY A 211 -16.95 6.54 2.77
N ALA A 212 -18.02 7.34 2.87
CA ALA A 212 -18.29 8.44 1.94
C ALA A 212 -17.29 9.61 2.08
N ALA A 213 -16.99 10.01 3.32
CA ALA A 213 -16.00 11.04 3.60
C ALA A 213 -14.59 10.58 3.22
N GLY A 214 -14.29 9.29 3.37
CA GLY A 214 -13.03 8.69 2.94
C GLY A 214 -12.84 8.78 1.43
N TRP A 215 -13.91 8.57 0.65
CA TRP A 215 -13.89 8.76 -0.80
C TRP A 215 -13.47 10.20 -1.11
N ALA A 216 -14.25 11.19 -0.63
CA ALA A 216 -13.97 12.62 -0.77
C ALA A 216 -12.56 13.05 -0.30
N GLY A 217 -12.03 12.35 0.71
CA GLY A 217 -10.69 12.58 1.24
C GLY A 217 -9.58 12.17 0.28
N ILE A 218 -9.82 11.16 -0.56
CA ILE A 218 -8.85 10.68 -1.56
C ILE A 218 -8.67 11.71 -2.67
N GLU A 219 -9.73 12.35 -3.19
CA GLU A 219 -9.54 13.40 -4.21
C GLU A 219 -8.81 14.63 -3.66
N VAL A 220 -8.97 14.91 -2.36
CA VAL A 220 -8.18 15.95 -1.70
C VAL A 220 -6.71 15.53 -1.65
N ALA A 221 -6.43 14.30 -1.21
CA ALA A 221 -5.08 13.76 -1.10
C ALA A 221 -4.36 13.66 -2.46
N GLN A 222 -5.05 13.20 -3.51
CA GLN A 222 -4.56 13.15 -4.90
C GLN A 222 -3.93 14.47 -5.31
N ARG A 223 -4.60 15.60 -5.06
CA ARG A 223 -4.07 16.93 -5.41
C ARG A 223 -2.75 17.25 -4.72
N TYR A 224 -2.48 16.72 -3.53
CA TYR A 224 -1.18 16.90 -2.86
C TYR A 224 -0.12 15.96 -3.43
N VAL A 225 -0.50 14.70 -3.71
CA VAL A 225 0.39 13.71 -4.31
C VAL A 225 0.82 14.15 -5.71
N ASP A 226 -0.11 14.61 -6.55
CA ASP A 226 0.19 15.13 -7.89
C ASP A 226 1.14 16.32 -7.84
N ARG A 227 0.97 17.22 -6.86
CA ARG A 227 1.88 18.36 -6.66
C ARG A 227 3.29 17.91 -6.27
N ALA A 228 3.42 16.86 -5.47
CA ALA A 228 4.72 16.28 -5.11
C ALA A 228 5.34 15.52 -6.28
N LEU A 229 4.56 14.74 -7.01
CA LEU A 229 5.00 14.00 -8.20
C LEU A 229 5.43 14.93 -9.34
N ASN A 230 4.82 16.11 -9.46
CA ASN A 230 5.23 17.15 -10.41
C ASN A 230 6.66 17.68 -10.18
N GLN A 231 7.27 17.42 -9.01
CA GLN A 231 8.67 17.75 -8.73
C GLN A 231 9.64 16.64 -9.19
N THR A 232 9.12 15.49 -9.63
CA THR A 232 9.89 14.36 -10.15
C THR A 232 9.87 14.39 -11.68
N THR A 233 11.02 14.20 -12.33
CA THR A 233 11.15 14.24 -13.80
C THR A 233 11.39 12.84 -14.36
N GLY A 234 10.83 12.53 -15.54
CA GLY A 234 11.12 11.32 -16.32
C GLY A 234 10.26 10.09 -15.99
N ASP A 235 10.66 8.94 -16.54
CA ASP A 235 9.91 7.67 -16.52
C ASP A 235 9.61 7.14 -15.11
N ILE A 236 10.43 7.51 -14.11
CA ILE A 236 10.23 7.17 -12.69
C ILE A 236 8.93 7.78 -12.14
N ARG A 237 8.53 8.96 -12.65
CA ARG A 237 7.27 9.60 -12.29
C ARG A 237 6.08 8.74 -12.71
N ASP A 238 6.11 8.17 -13.90
CA ASP A 238 4.99 7.38 -14.43
C ASP A 238 4.80 6.08 -13.64
N VAL A 239 5.92 5.43 -13.26
CA VAL A 239 5.89 4.27 -12.36
C VAL A 239 5.33 4.66 -10.98
N ALA A 240 5.78 5.78 -10.42
CA ALA A 240 5.28 6.27 -9.13
C ALA A 240 3.78 6.63 -9.18
N GLN A 241 3.33 7.29 -10.24
CA GLN A 241 1.93 7.65 -10.44
C GLN A 241 1.03 6.42 -10.56
N ALA A 242 1.47 5.39 -11.28
CA ALA A 242 0.71 4.14 -11.37
C ALA A 242 0.67 3.39 -10.03
N MET A 243 1.78 3.35 -9.29
CA MET A 243 1.79 2.79 -7.92
C MET A 243 0.81 3.53 -7.00
N VAL A 244 0.72 4.86 -7.10
CA VAL A 244 -0.26 5.67 -6.38
C VAL A 244 -1.68 5.33 -6.82
N GLY A 245 -1.96 5.24 -8.12
CA GLY A 245 -3.28 4.86 -8.63
C GLY A 245 -3.75 3.48 -8.12
N HIS A 246 -2.85 2.51 -8.07
CA HIS A 246 -3.16 1.20 -7.47
C HIS A 246 -3.39 1.26 -5.96
N ALA A 247 -2.63 2.08 -5.24
CA ALA A 247 -2.84 2.33 -3.82
C ALA A 247 -4.22 2.95 -3.56
N GLU A 248 -4.61 3.95 -4.34
CA GLU A 248 -5.92 4.60 -4.27
C GLU A 248 -7.05 3.63 -4.59
N GLY A 249 -6.90 2.82 -5.64
CA GLY A 249 -7.87 1.76 -5.98
C GLY A 249 -8.08 0.76 -4.83
N SER A 250 -6.99 0.32 -4.19
CA SER A 250 -7.04 -0.55 -3.02
C SER A 250 -7.74 0.11 -1.82
N LEU A 251 -7.46 1.40 -1.57
CA LEU A 251 -8.10 2.14 -0.48
C LEU A 251 -9.61 2.33 -0.75
N HIS A 252 -9.99 2.66 -1.99
CA HIS A 252 -11.40 2.70 -2.40
C HIS A 252 -12.11 1.37 -2.14
N GLN A 253 -11.45 0.23 -2.37
CA GLN A 253 -12.03 -1.07 -2.06
C GLN A 253 -12.31 -1.24 -0.55
N TRP A 254 -11.38 -0.83 0.32
CA TRP A 254 -11.58 -0.85 1.77
C TRP A 254 -12.72 0.07 2.22
N LEU A 255 -12.83 1.25 1.62
CA LEU A 255 -13.93 2.17 1.88
C LEU A 255 -15.28 1.60 1.41
N ASN A 256 -15.32 0.94 0.24
CA ASN A 256 -16.51 0.26 -0.26
C ASN A 256 -16.94 -0.88 0.67
N LEU A 257 -16.00 -1.66 1.21
CA LEU A 257 -16.29 -2.67 2.23
C LEU A 257 -16.85 -2.04 3.52
N THR A 258 -16.30 -0.89 3.93
CA THR A 258 -16.80 -0.13 5.08
C THR A 258 -18.23 0.39 4.84
N LEU A 259 -18.52 0.91 3.64
CA LEU A 259 -19.86 1.31 3.22
C LEU A 259 -20.83 0.13 3.24
N ALA A 260 -20.44 -1.02 2.67
CA ALA A 260 -21.27 -2.22 2.63
C ALA A 260 -21.58 -2.75 4.04
N ALA A 261 -20.56 -2.81 4.91
CA ALA A 261 -20.74 -3.18 6.31
C ALA A 261 -21.66 -2.21 7.05
N GLY A 262 -21.49 -0.90 6.80
CA GLY A 262 -22.37 0.14 7.33
C GLY A 262 -23.82 -0.03 6.92
N GLY A 263 -24.07 -0.23 5.63
CA GLY A 263 -25.41 -0.49 5.09
C GLY A 263 -26.07 -1.74 5.69
N ALA A 264 -25.33 -2.84 5.78
CA ALA A 264 -25.81 -4.06 6.43
C ALA A 264 -26.16 -3.83 7.92
N LEU A 265 -25.32 -3.09 8.64
CA LEU A 265 -25.54 -2.78 10.05
C LEU A 265 -26.75 -1.85 10.27
N VAL A 266 -27.00 -0.91 9.36
CA VAL A 266 -28.22 -0.09 9.35
C VAL A 266 -29.45 -0.96 9.19
N LEU A 267 -29.50 -1.82 8.17
CA LEU A 267 -30.63 -2.71 7.91
C LEU A 267 -30.90 -3.62 9.11
N PHE A 268 -29.84 -4.21 9.67
CA PHE A 268 -29.94 -5.07 10.85
C PHE A 268 -30.47 -4.29 12.07
N GLY A 269 -29.96 -3.09 12.32
CA GLY A 269 -30.42 -2.21 13.39
C GLY A 269 -31.91 -1.85 13.28
N VAL A 270 -32.39 -1.60 12.06
CA VAL A 270 -33.81 -1.33 11.78
C VAL A 270 -34.67 -2.54 12.13
N VAL A 271 -34.31 -3.75 11.66
CA VAL A 271 -35.04 -4.99 11.94
C VAL A 271 -35.10 -5.25 13.45
N VAL A 272 -33.98 -5.15 14.15
CA VAL A 272 -33.92 -5.33 15.61
C VAL A 272 -34.78 -4.29 16.35
N SER A 273 -34.81 -3.05 15.86
CA SER A 273 -35.63 -1.99 16.45
C SER A 273 -37.14 -2.23 16.22
N MET A 274 -37.54 -2.76 15.07
CA MET A 274 -38.94 -3.10 14.77
C MET A 274 -39.42 -4.25 15.66
N LEU A 275 -38.63 -5.32 15.77
CA LEU A 275 -38.96 -6.48 16.62
C LEU A 275 -39.08 -6.10 18.10
N GLY A 276 -38.14 -5.31 18.63
CA GLY A 276 -38.19 -4.84 20.02
C GLY A 276 -39.34 -3.87 20.31
N GLY A 277 -39.84 -3.16 19.29
CA GLY A 277 -41.02 -2.30 19.39
C GLY A 277 -42.33 -3.08 19.44
N LEU A 278 -42.44 -4.18 18.67
CA LEU A 278 -43.60 -5.07 18.66
C LEU A 278 -43.76 -5.83 19.99
N LEU A 279 -42.66 -6.37 20.53
CA LEU A 279 -42.66 -7.08 21.82
C LEU A 279 -43.06 -6.22 23.02
N ARG A 280 -42.86 -4.90 22.96
CA ARG A 280 -43.26 -3.96 24.02
C ARG A 280 -44.70 -3.46 23.92
N ARG A 281 -45.38 -3.67 22.80
CA ARG A 281 -46.79 -3.29 22.60
C ARG A 281 -47.77 -4.43 22.88
N GLY A 282 -47.27 -5.66 23.00
CA GLY A 282 -48.08 -6.85 23.29
C GLY A 282 -48.17 -7.24 24.77
N HIS A 283 -47.57 -6.44 25.67
CA HIS A 283 -47.70 -6.53 27.13
C HIS A 283 -48.37 -5.25 27.64
#